data_AF-A0A7S0LHS3-F1
#
_entry.id   AF-A0A7S0LHS3-F1
#
_cell.length_a   1.000
_cell.length_b   1.000
_cell.length_c   1.000
_cell.angle_alpha   90.00
_cell.angle_beta   90.00
_cell.angle_gamma   90.00
#
_symmetry.space_group_name_H-M   'P 1'
#
loop_
_entity.id
_entity.type
_entity.pdbx_description
1 polymer ?
#
loop_
_entity_poly.entity_id
_entity_poly.type
_entity_poly.pdbx_seq_one_letter_code
_entity_poly.pdbx_strand_id
1 'polypeptide(L)'
;TKDRVMCTNVFSSWTISGDADSSKVSFTEIHDAIKEIIVDKFAGPAKTGRFSASVQRTLYEIGEAVIERFPSISSIFFSLPNIHFYPVDFKEFRTKLENNGEVFLTFDGAAGLIEATVTRKGAKLPPIRAKL
;
A
#
# COMPACT_ATOMS: atom_id res chain seq x y z
N THR A 1 11.49 -15.40 1.15
CA THR A 1 10.70 -16.00 2.24
C THR A 1 9.29 -16.28 1.74
N LYS A 2 8.59 -17.28 2.30
CA LYS A 2 7.18 -17.60 1.97
C LYS A 2 6.18 -16.95 2.93
N ASP A 3 6.64 -16.53 4.11
CA ASP A 3 5.84 -15.86 5.14
C ASP A 3 6.70 -14.80 5.84
N ARG A 4 6.13 -13.61 6.06
CA ARG A 4 6.77 -12.48 6.75
C ARG A 4 5.75 -11.42 7.11
N VAL A 5 6.10 -10.59 8.10
CA VAL A 5 5.40 -9.33 8.35
C VAL A 5 5.54 -8.40 7.14
N MET A 6 4.41 -7.82 6.73
CA MET A 6 4.33 -6.71 5.80
C MET A 6 3.71 -5.53 6.56
N CYS A 7 4.50 -4.48 6.78
CA CYS A 7 4.07 -3.26 7.46
C CYS A 7 4.42 -2.06 6.58
N THR A 8 3.53 -1.08 6.52
CA THR A 8 3.73 0.12 5.70
C THR A 8 3.01 1.33 6.28
N ASN A 9 3.52 2.53 5.97
CA ASN A 9 2.82 3.78 6.19
C ASN A 9 2.29 4.28 4.85
N VAL A 10 0.98 4.24 4.65
CA VAL A 10 0.39 4.52 3.34
C VAL A 10 0.34 6.02 3.09
N PHE A 11 1.13 6.51 2.14
CA PHE A 11 0.89 7.80 1.49
C PHE A 11 0.19 7.57 0.15
N SER A 12 -0.89 8.31 -0.09
CA SER A 12 -1.57 8.29 -1.38
C SER A 12 -2.07 9.67 -1.78
N SER A 13 -2.18 9.90 -3.09
CA SER A 13 -2.81 11.10 -3.63
C SER A 13 -3.38 10.80 -5.00
N TRP A 14 -4.54 11.36 -5.31
CA TRP A 14 -5.24 11.12 -6.57
C TRP A 14 -5.55 12.42 -7.31
N THR A 15 -5.76 12.30 -8.61
CA THR A 15 -6.04 13.42 -9.50
C THR A 15 -7.43 13.24 -10.12
N ILE A 16 -8.32 14.21 -9.92
CA ILE A 16 -9.59 14.28 -10.62
C ILE A 16 -9.34 14.61 -12.10
N SER A 17 -10.05 13.93 -12.98
CA SER A 17 -9.95 14.13 -14.42
C SER A 17 -10.45 15.52 -14.83
N GLY A 18 -9.80 16.14 -15.82
CA GLY A 18 -10.13 17.52 -16.24
C GLY A 18 -11.49 17.67 -16.92
N ASP A 19 -12.07 16.57 -17.39
CA ASP A 19 -13.41 16.46 -17.96
C ASP A 19 -14.50 16.15 -16.91
N ALA A 20 -14.11 15.88 -15.65
CA ALA A 20 -15.06 15.65 -14.58
C ALA A 20 -15.69 16.98 -14.13
N ASP A 21 -17.01 16.97 -13.96
CA ASP A 21 -17.75 18.07 -13.36
C ASP A 21 -17.46 18.11 -11.85
N SER A 22 -16.57 19.01 -11.43
CA SER A 22 -16.11 19.13 -10.04
C SER A 22 -17.24 19.43 -9.06
N SER A 23 -18.35 20.01 -9.50
CA SER A 23 -19.52 20.27 -8.66
C SER A 23 -20.27 18.99 -8.26
N LYS A 24 -20.04 17.89 -8.99
CA LYS A 24 -20.66 16.58 -8.75
C LYS A 24 -19.70 15.59 -8.08
N VAL A 25 -18.50 16.04 -7.72
CA VAL A 25 -17.48 15.19 -7.07
C VAL A 25 -17.57 15.36 -5.56
N SER A 26 -18.00 14.31 -4.87
CA SER A 26 -17.95 14.26 -3.39
C SER A 26 -16.55 13.81 -2.94
N PHE A 27 -15.68 14.77 -2.61
CA PHE A 27 -14.29 14.49 -2.21
C PHE A 27 -14.20 13.68 -0.91
N THR A 28 -15.09 13.92 0.04
CA THR A 28 -15.13 13.19 1.32
C THR A 28 -15.50 11.72 1.09
N GLU A 29 -16.53 11.45 0.29
CA GLU A 29 -16.93 10.07 -0.04
C GLU A 29 -15.83 9.31 -0.78
N ILE A 30 -15.15 9.98 -1.72
CA ILE A 30 -14.00 9.39 -2.43
C ILE A 30 -12.88 9.07 -1.45
N HIS A 31 -12.49 10.01 -0.58
CA HIS A 31 -11.44 9.81 0.40
C HIS A 31 -11.74 8.62 1.31
N ASP A 32 -12.95 8.57 1.89
CA ASP A 32 -13.33 7.51 2.83
C ASP A 32 -13.38 6.15 2.13
N ALA A 33 -13.94 6.10 0.92
CA ALA A 33 -13.98 4.87 0.16
C ALA A 33 -12.60 4.39 -0.32
N ILE A 34 -11.66 5.30 -0.64
CA ILE A 34 -10.27 4.93 -0.95
C ILE A 34 -9.61 4.30 0.28
N LYS A 35 -9.82 4.84 1.49
CA LYS A 35 -9.31 4.25 2.72
C LYS A 35 -9.84 2.82 2.93
N GLU A 36 -11.13 2.61 2.73
CA GLU A 36 -11.72 1.26 2.81
C GLU A 36 -11.12 0.30 1.78
N ILE A 37 -10.91 0.75 0.53
CA ILE A 37 -10.26 -0.07 -0.50
C ILE A 37 -8.82 -0.43 -0.09
N ILE A 38 -8.07 0.52 0.45
CA ILE A 38 -6.69 0.28 0.92
C ILE A 38 -6.70 -0.82 1.99
N VAL A 39 -7.57 -0.70 2.99
CA VAL A 39 -7.66 -1.69 4.08
C VAL A 39 -8.10 -3.06 3.55
N ASP A 40 -9.14 -3.12 2.72
CA ASP A 40 -9.65 -4.36 2.12
C ASP A 40 -8.59 -5.08 1.28
N LYS A 41 -7.91 -4.36 0.38
CA LYS A 41 -6.90 -4.96 -0.51
C LYS A 41 -5.59 -5.29 0.22
N PHE A 42 -5.26 -4.57 1.30
CA PHE A 42 -4.09 -4.86 2.10
C PHE A 42 -4.31 -6.07 3.02
N ALA A 43 -5.39 -6.07 3.82
CA ALA A 43 -5.64 -7.08 4.84
C ALA A 43 -6.39 -8.32 4.30
N GLY A 44 -7.29 -8.13 3.34
CA GLY A 44 -8.20 -9.17 2.87
C GLY A 44 -9.29 -9.52 3.90
N PRO A 45 -9.99 -10.66 3.71
CA PRO A 45 -11.05 -11.08 4.61
C PRO A 45 -10.57 -11.25 6.06
N ALA A 46 -11.25 -10.64 7.02
CA ALA A 46 -10.81 -10.58 8.42
C ALA A 46 -10.51 -11.94 9.08
N LYS A 47 -11.14 -13.03 8.62
CA LYS A 47 -10.94 -14.38 9.18
C LYS A 47 -9.74 -15.13 8.60
N THR A 48 -9.40 -14.87 7.34
CA THR A 48 -8.44 -15.69 6.59
C THR A 48 -7.24 -14.89 6.11
N GLY A 49 -7.34 -13.56 6.17
CA GLY A 49 -6.45 -12.65 5.47
C GLY A 49 -6.40 -12.96 3.97
N ARG A 50 -5.34 -12.49 3.34
CA ARG A 50 -4.98 -12.85 1.97
C ARG A 50 -3.47 -12.92 1.81
N PHE A 51 -3.01 -13.74 0.87
CA PHE A 51 -1.61 -13.74 0.49
C PHE A 51 -1.28 -12.53 -0.40
N SER A 52 -0.17 -11.86 -0.09
CA SER A 52 0.43 -10.81 -0.91
C SER A 52 1.78 -11.27 -1.44
N ALA A 53 1.90 -11.39 -2.77
CA ALA A 53 3.15 -11.79 -3.42
C ALA A 53 4.25 -10.72 -3.30
N SER A 54 3.86 -9.44 -3.27
CA SER A 54 4.77 -8.30 -3.13
C SER A 54 4.02 -7.02 -2.77
N VAL A 55 4.74 -6.05 -2.22
CA VAL A 55 4.20 -4.70 -1.97
C VAL A 55 3.73 -4.06 -3.28
N GLN A 56 4.49 -4.25 -4.37
CA GLN A 56 4.14 -3.78 -5.71
C GLN A 56 2.80 -4.33 -6.21
N ARG A 57 2.54 -5.64 -5.99
CA ARG A 57 1.29 -6.28 -6.39
C ARG A 57 0.11 -5.71 -5.60
N THR A 58 0.27 -5.58 -4.29
CA THR A 58 -0.77 -5.00 -3.42
C THR A 58 -1.07 -3.55 -3.81
N LEU A 59 -0.03 -2.74 -4.03
CA LEU A 59 -0.15 -1.36 -4.48
C LEU A 59 -0.96 -1.28 -5.78
N TYR A 60 -0.61 -2.10 -6.77
CA TYR A 60 -1.31 -2.12 -8.04
C TYR A 60 -2.79 -2.50 -7.89
N GLU A 61 -3.10 -3.55 -7.13
CA GLU A 61 -4.48 -4.00 -6.89
C GLU A 61 -5.33 -2.94 -6.18
N ILE A 62 -4.73 -2.17 -5.26
CA ILE A 62 -5.39 -1.00 -4.65
C ILE A 62 -5.67 0.05 -5.71
N GLY A 63 -4.66 0.47 -6.47
CA GLY A 63 -4.79 1.52 -7.47
C GLY A 63 -5.77 1.16 -8.59
N GLU A 64 -5.76 -0.08 -9.05
CA GLU A 64 -6.72 -0.62 -10.01
C GLU A 64 -8.16 -0.50 -9.48
N ALA A 65 -8.42 -0.98 -8.26
CA ALA A 65 -9.75 -0.91 -7.65
C ALA A 65 -10.25 0.55 -7.48
N VAL A 66 -9.36 1.48 -7.16
CA VAL A 66 -9.72 2.91 -7.07
C VAL A 66 -10.09 3.47 -8.46
N ILE A 67 -9.27 3.21 -9.47
CA ILE A 67 -9.52 3.69 -10.85
C ILE A 67 -10.80 3.07 -11.42
N GLU A 68 -11.11 1.81 -11.11
CA GLU A 68 -12.34 1.17 -11.53
C GLU A 68 -13.57 1.76 -10.83
N ARG A 69 -13.49 1.99 -9.51
CA ARG A 69 -14.63 2.49 -8.72
C ARG A 69 -14.99 3.95 -9.01
N PHE A 70 -14.00 4.79 -9.31
CA PHE A 70 -14.20 6.24 -9.45
C PHE A 70 -13.87 6.71 -10.87
N PRO A 71 -14.86 6.82 -11.77
CA PRO A 71 -14.66 7.34 -13.13
C PRO A 71 -14.03 8.73 -13.16
N SER A 72 -14.33 9.57 -12.17
CA SER A 72 -13.78 10.92 -12.03
C SER A 72 -12.30 10.95 -11.66
N ILE A 73 -11.67 9.85 -11.21
CA ILE A 73 -10.24 9.78 -10.94
C ILE A 73 -9.51 9.35 -12.22
N SER A 74 -8.51 10.14 -12.61
CA SER A 74 -7.63 9.89 -13.76
C SER A 74 -6.36 9.13 -13.38
N SER A 75 -5.85 9.36 -12.17
CA SER A 75 -4.65 8.71 -11.63
C SER A 75 -4.64 8.69 -10.11
N ILE A 76 -3.97 7.71 -9.54
CA ILE A 76 -3.63 7.64 -8.11
C ILE A 76 -2.17 7.24 -7.94
N PHE A 77 -1.45 8.01 -7.13
CA PHE A 77 -0.08 7.77 -6.71
C PHE A 77 -0.05 7.16 -5.32
N PHE A 78 0.86 6.23 -5.10
CA PHE A 78 1.17 5.63 -3.80
C PHE A 78 2.67 5.69 -3.52
N SER A 79 3.01 5.90 -2.24
CA SER A 79 4.34 5.70 -1.68
C SER A 79 4.20 4.84 -0.43
N LEU A 80 4.71 3.61 -0.51
CA LEU A 80 4.56 2.54 0.49
C LEU A 80 5.94 2.09 0.97
N PRO A 81 6.48 2.67 2.06
CA PRO A 81 7.68 2.13 2.69
C PRO A 81 7.38 0.74 3.27
N ASN A 82 8.23 -0.24 2.99
CA ASN A 82 8.18 -1.56 3.58
C ASN A 82 8.93 -1.51 4.92
N ILE A 83 8.20 -1.26 6.00
CA ILE A 83 8.73 -1.19 7.35
C ILE A 83 9.10 -2.61 7.79
N HIS A 84 10.39 -2.82 8.03
CA HIS A 84 10.94 -4.16 8.25
C HIS A 84 10.80 -4.59 9.72
N PHE A 85 10.22 -5.77 9.90
CA PHE A 85 10.24 -6.53 11.15
C PHE A 85 11.08 -7.79 10.93
N TYR A 86 12.25 -7.83 11.54
CA TYR A 86 13.17 -8.97 11.42
C TYR A 86 12.97 -9.92 12.61
N PRO A 87 12.80 -11.23 12.40
CA PRO A 87 12.73 -12.17 13.50
C PRO A 87 14.07 -12.20 14.22
N VAL A 88 14.04 -12.15 15.56
CA VAL A 88 15.25 -12.22 16.38
C VAL A 88 15.85 -13.62 16.33
N ASP A 89 17.15 -13.74 16.06
CA ASP A 89 17.86 -15.01 16.17
C ASP A 89 18.25 -15.28 17.62
N PHE A 90 17.55 -16.21 18.28
CA PHE A 90 17.82 -16.55 19.68
C PHE A 90 19.14 -17.28 19.90
N LYS A 91 19.76 -17.83 18.86
CA LYS A 91 21.05 -18.52 18.97
C LYS A 91 22.14 -17.58 19.47
N GLU A 92 22.04 -16.28 19.18
CA GLU A 92 22.98 -15.26 19.65
C GLU A 92 23.02 -15.15 21.19
N PHE A 93 21.92 -15.47 21.87
CA PHE A 93 21.82 -15.42 23.33
C PHE A 93 22.25 -16.73 24.02
N ARG A 94 22.75 -17.72 23.26
CA ARG A 94 23.19 -19.03 23.79
C ARG A 94 22.11 -19.76 24.61
N THR A 95 20.85 -19.58 24.24
CA THR A 95 19.70 -20.25 24.84
C THR A 95 19.26 -21.47 24.01
N LYS A 96 18.48 -22.37 24.62
CA LYS A 96 17.81 -23.48 23.92
C LYS A 96 16.45 -23.09 23.32
N LEU A 97 16.00 -21.86 23.53
CA LEU A 97 14.73 -21.37 23.02
C LEU A 97 14.82 -21.11 21.51
N GLU A 98 13.73 -21.38 20.79
CA GLU A 98 13.58 -21.06 19.38
C GLU A 98 12.54 -19.95 19.22
N ASN A 99 12.78 -19.03 18.29
CA ASN A 99 11.85 -17.96 17.97
C ASN A 99 10.92 -18.41 16.82
N ASN A 100 9.72 -18.88 17.16
CA ASN A 100 8.72 -19.38 16.21
C ASN A 100 7.89 -18.26 15.56
N GLY A 101 8.55 -17.15 15.21
CA GLY A 101 7.89 -15.97 14.64
C GLY A 101 7.09 -15.17 15.68
N GLU A 102 7.59 -15.10 16.91
CA GLU A 102 6.92 -14.42 18.02
C GLU A 102 7.61 -13.10 18.37
N VAL A 103 8.94 -13.06 18.29
CA VAL A 103 9.74 -11.89 18.68
C VAL A 103 10.41 -11.28 17.45
N PHE A 104 10.13 -10.00 17.20
CA PHE A 104 10.67 -9.26 16.07
C PHE A 104 11.35 -7.98 16.53
N LEU A 105 12.40 -7.57 15.82
CA LEU A 105 13.00 -6.24 15.93
C LEU A 105 12.54 -5.38 14.77
N THR A 106 12.13 -4.15 15.10
CA THR A 106 11.93 -3.09 14.12
C THR A 106 13.27 -2.47 13.77
N PHE A 107 13.44 -2.12 12.49
CA PHE A 107 14.61 -1.37 12.03
C PHE A 107 14.19 0.02 11.60
N ASP A 108 14.64 1.04 12.32
CA ASP A 108 14.32 2.46 12.05
C ASP A 108 15.19 3.07 10.94
N GLY A 109 16.11 2.29 10.36
CA GLY A 109 16.98 2.73 9.27
C GLY A 109 16.30 2.65 7.89
N ALA A 110 17.10 2.45 6.83
CA ALA A 110 16.58 2.41 5.46
C ALA A 110 15.49 1.34 5.28
N ALA A 111 14.29 1.79 4.87
CA ALA A 111 13.20 0.94 4.44
C ALA A 111 13.17 0.85 2.92
N GLY A 112 12.80 -0.32 2.37
CA GLY A 112 12.49 -0.42 0.95
C GLY A 112 11.31 0.50 0.61
N LEU A 113 11.48 1.43 -0.32
CA LEU A 113 10.43 2.36 -0.74
C LEU A 113 9.79 1.88 -2.05
N ILE A 114 8.48 1.62 -2.03
CA ILE A 114 7.74 1.19 -3.22
C ILE A 114 6.81 2.32 -3.63
N GLU A 115 7.02 2.86 -4.82
CA GLU A 115 6.22 3.95 -5.37
C GLU A 115 5.68 3.56 -6.74
N ALA A 116 4.43 3.94 -7.02
CA ALA A 116 3.85 3.82 -8.34
C ALA A 116 2.66 4.75 -8.51
N THR A 117 2.42 5.16 -9.75
CA THR A 117 1.18 5.81 -10.16
C THR A 117 0.39 4.84 -11.03
N VAL A 118 -0.85 4.55 -10.64
CA VAL A 118 -1.81 3.82 -11.47
C VAL A 118 -2.68 4.84 -12.19
N THR A 119 -2.80 4.72 -13.52
CA THR A 119 -3.54 5.67 -14.35
C THR A 119 -4.61 4.99 -15.17
N ARG A 120 -5.70 5.72 -15.44
CA ARG A 120 -6.69 5.28 -16.42
C ARG A 120 -6.05 5.25 -17.81
N LYS A 121 -6.36 4.22 -18.61
CA LYS A 121 -5.88 4.13 -19.99
C LYS A 121 -6.24 5.40 -20.77
N GLY A 122 -5.23 6.03 -21.39
CA GLY A 122 -5.38 7.28 -22.14
C GLY A 122 -5.32 8.56 -21.31
N ALA A 123 -5.27 8.48 -19.97
CA ALA A 123 -5.00 9.64 -19.14
C ALA A 123 -3.56 10.10 -19.28
N LYS A 124 -3.34 11.42 -19.22
CA LYS A 124 -1.99 11.99 -19.19
C LYS A 124 -1.28 11.54 -17.92
N LEU A 125 -0.06 11.01 -18.05
CA LEU A 125 0.76 10.69 -16.89
C LEU A 125 1.01 11.98 -16.08
N PRO A 126 0.80 11.96 -14.75
CA PRO A 126 1.19 13.08 -13.92
C PRO A 126 2.72 13.25 -13.97
N PRO A 127 3.23 14.48 -13.75
CA PRO A 127 4.68 14.70 -13.65
C PRO A 127 5.25 13.80 -12.55
N ILE A 128 6.46 13.29 -12.77
CA ILE A 128 7.20 12.52 -11.75
C ILE A 128 7.32 13.43 -10.52
N ARG A 129 6.70 13.05 -9.40
CA ARG A 129 6.82 13.81 -8.16
C ARG A 129 8.25 13.66 -7.67
N ALA A 130 8.91 14.80 -7.40
CA ALA A 130 10.12 14.80 -6.60
C ALA A 130 9.78 14.19 -5.22
N LYS A 131 10.71 13.39 -4.68
CA LYS A 131 10.54 12.74 -3.38
C LYS A 131 10.11 13.78 -2.34
N LEU A 132 9.00 13.50 -1.64
CA LEU A 132 8.57 14.27 -0.46
C LEU A 132 9.57 14.07 0.68
#